data_AF-A0A841DP19-F1
#
_entry.id   AF-A0A841DP19-F1
#
_cell.length_a   1.000
_cell.length_b   1.000
_cell.length_c   1.000
_cell.angle_alpha   90.00
_cell.angle_beta   90.00
_cell.angle_gamma   90.00
#
_symmetry.space_group_name_H-M   'P 1'
#
loop_
_entity.id
_entity.type
_entity.pdbx_description
1 polymer ?
#
loop_
_entity_poly.entity_id
_entity_poly.type
_entity_poly.pdbx_seq_one_letter_code
_entity_poly.pdbx_strand_id
1 'polypeptide(L)'
;MDGDGWYNYYGWPTDASAPFRFTAEGTEIDQLVYGKLGVPRVVPWDNVPSGYGRHLVEYRAIDATGNIGTPKRFAVTLLRPAPACTKTLTGTHNGPLYLSSGVTCLTNATVNGPTVVAAGASLIARDSRLAGPVRADRAADLQLLRSTVIGPVGADRTSRSLVVVGSTIQGPVSVTNSKTTEPAALAGNTVNGPLTCSANTPAPTNLEAPNHVTGPRTAQCTNS
;
A
#
# COMPACT_ATOMS: atom_id res chain seq x y z
N MET A 1 6.87 13.64 -25.95
CA MET A 1 6.30 12.47 -26.65
C MET A 1 5.90 11.53 -25.55
N ASP A 2 4.61 11.44 -25.29
CA ASP A 2 4.08 11.23 -23.93
C ASP A 2 3.50 9.81 -23.78
N GLY A 3 4.33 8.81 -24.12
CA GLY A 3 4.17 7.41 -23.72
C GLY A 3 3.03 6.63 -24.38
N ASP A 4 1.79 6.98 -24.07
CA ASP A 4 0.61 6.15 -24.35
C ASP A 4 -0.52 7.05 -24.86
N GLY A 5 -1.33 6.59 -25.82
CA GLY A 5 -2.38 7.41 -26.44
C GLY A 5 -3.34 8.07 -25.42
N TRP A 6 -3.83 9.27 -25.74
CA TRP A 6 -4.79 10.00 -24.90
C TRP A 6 -6.22 9.44 -25.09
N TYR A 7 -6.91 9.16 -23.98
CA TYR A 7 -8.33 8.83 -23.97
C TYR A 7 -9.16 10.03 -23.51
N ASN A 8 -10.20 10.36 -24.26
CA ASN A 8 -11.15 11.41 -23.89
C ASN A 8 -12.25 10.82 -23.01
N TYR A 9 -12.46 11.42 -21.84
CA TYR A 9 -13.52 11.04 -20.92
C TYR A 9 -14.44 12.23 -20.66
N TYR A 10 -15.75 12.00 -20.69
CA TYR A 10 -16.79 13.02 -20.50
C TYR A 10 -17.57 12.84 -19.18
N GLY A 11 -17.03 12.06 -18.26
CA GLY A 11 -17.69 11.61 -17.02
C GLY A 11 -17.71 10.09 -16.90
N TRP A 12 -18.41 9.56 -15.89
CA TRP A 12 -18.61 8.12 -15.75
C TRP A 12 -19.62 7.61 -16.80
N PRO A 13 -19.44 6.43 -17.41
CA PRO A 13 -20.30 5.99 -18.53
C PRO A 13 -21.80 5.95 -18.22
N THR A 14 -22.18 5.66 -16.97
CA THR A 14 -23.59 5.63 -16.54
C THR A 14 -24.06 6.93 -15.89
N ASP A 15 -23.17 7.89 -15.63
CA ASP A 15 -23.48 9.17 -15.01
C ASP A 15 -22.38 10.20 -15.34
N ALA A 16 -22.68 11.11 -16.27
CA ALA A 16 -21.72 12.14 -16.71
C ALA A 16 -21.32 13.11 -15.59
N SER A 17 -22.13 13.23 -14.53
CA SER A 17 -21.83 14.08 -13.36
C SER A 17 -20.93 13.39 -12.32
N ALA A 18 -20.82 12.05 -12.39
CA ALA A 18 -19.97 11.29 -11.49
C ALA A 18 -18.48 11.39 -11.90
N PRO A 19 -17.56 11.40 -10.92
CA PRO A 19 -16.14 11.41 -11.20
C PRO A 19 -15.73 10.12 -11.90
N PHE A 20 -14.75 10.23 -12.80
CA PHE A 20 -14.15 9.06 -13.43
C PHE A 20 -13.44 8.20 -12.36
N ARG A 21 -13.69 6.88 -12.40
CA ARG A 21 -13.16 5.95 -11.39
C ARG A 21 -12.03 5.12 -11.96
N PHE A 22 -10.93 5.07 -11.23
CA PHE A 22 -9.80 4.20 -11.55
C PHE A 22 -9.73 3.02 -10.59
N THR A 23 -9.55 1.80 -11.11
CA THR A 23 -9.41 0.57 -10.31
C THR A 23 -8.33 -0.34 -10.88
N ALA A 24 -7.83 -1.29 -10.07
CA ALA A 24 -6.81 -2.24 -10.51
C ALA A 24 -7.36 -3.20 -11.59
N GLU A 25 -8.64 -3.56 -11.53
CA GLU A 25 -9.27 -4.53 -12.44
C GLU A 25 -10.08 -3.87 -13.56
N GLY A 26 -10.35 -2.57 -13.46
CA GLY A 26 -11.38 -1.88 -14.22
C GLY A 26 -12.77 -2.06 -13.62
N THR A 27 -13.76 -1.38 -14.20
CA THR A 27 -15.18 -1.56 -13.88
C THR A 27 -15.92 -1.99 -15.14
N GLU A 28 -16.59 -3.13 -15.07
CA GLU A 28 -17.43 -3.63 -16.16
C GLU A 28 -18.77 -2.88 -16.20
N ILE A 29 -19.10 -2.35 -17.37
CA ILE A 29 -20.38 -1.73 -17.69
C ILE A 29 -20.73 -2.17 -19.11
N ASP A 30 -21.87 -2.82 -19.29
CA ASP A 30 -22.38 -3.28 -20.60
C ASP A 30 -21.30 -4.00 -21.45
N GLN A 31 -20.60 -4.96 -20.82
CA GLN A 31 -19.52 -5.77 -21.43
C GLN A 31 -18.27 -5.00 -21.86
N LEU A 32 -18.12 -3.73 -21.46
CA LEU A 32 -16.91 -2.95 -21.62
C LEU A 32 -16.28 -2.64 -20.27
N VAL A 33 -14.95 -2.58 -20.23
CA VAL A 33 -14.21 -2.28 -19.01
C VAL A 33 -13.66 -0.86 -19.03
N TYR A 34 -14.03 -0.09 -18.01
CA TYR A 34 -13.63 1.32 -17.86
C TYR A 34 -12.69 1.51 -16.67
N GLY A 35 -11.78 2.47 -16.80
CA GLY A 35 -10.97 2.94 -15.67
C GLY A 35 -9.96 1.93 -15.12
N LYS A 36 -9.60 0.91 -15.90
CA LYS A 36 -8.54 -0.01 -15.50
C LYS A 36 -7.19 0.71 -15.51
N LEU A 37 -6.44 0.54 -14.43
CA LEU A 37 -5.04 0.96 -14.34
C LEU A 37 -4.08 -0.16 -14.81
N GLY A 38 -2.90 0.24 -15.29
CA GLY A 38 -1.89 -0.65 -15.86
C GLY A 38 -2.23 -1.08 -17.29
N VAL A 39 -2.01 -2.36 -17.60
CA VAL A 39 -2.33 -2.92 -18.93
C VAL A 39 -3.83 -2.76 -19.20
N PRO A 40 -4.25 -2.16 -20.33
CA PRO A 40 -5.66 -1.99 -20.66
C PRO A 40 -6.42 -3.33 -20.71
N ARG A 41 -7.66 -3.33 -20.22
CA ARG A 41 -8.67 -4.39 -20.37
C ARG A 41 -9.82 -3.72 -21.10
N VAL A 42 -10.13 -4.16 -22.31
CA VAL A 42 -11.21 -3.57 -23.12
C VAL A 42 -12.53 -4.27 -22.81
N VAL A 43 -12.47 -5.59 -22.62
CA VAL A 43 -13.62 -6.46 -22.35
C VAL A 43 -13.37 -7.37 -21.14
N PRO A 44 -14.42 -7.86 -20.46
CA PRO A 44 -14.27 -8.63 -19.21
C PRO A 44 -13.42 -9.89 -19.35
N TRP A 45 -13.40 -10.52 -20.51
CA TRP A 45 -12.68 -11.78 -20.75
C TRP A 45 -11.21 -11.62 -21.16
N ASP A 46 -10.68 -10.39 -21.27
CA ASP A 46 -9.24 -10.20 -21.51
C ASP A 46 -8.42 -10.74 -20.33
N ASN A 47 -7.36 -11.49 -20.58
CA ASN A 47 -6.48 -11.97 -19.52
C ASN A 47 -5.28 -11.03 -19.35
N VAL A 48 -5.44 -10.01 -18.52
CA VAL A 48 -4.41 -9.02 -18.24
C VAL A 48 -4.08 -8.93 -16.74
N PRO A 49 -2.84 -8.60 -16.36
CA PRO A 49 -2.46 -8.43 -14.97
C PRO A 49 -3.30 -7.37 -14.24
N SER A 50 -3.50 -7.57 -12.94
CA SER A 50 -4.07 -6.56 -12.05
C SER A 50 -3.24 -5.28 -12.04
N GLY A 51 -3.90 -4.13 -12.03
CA GLY A 51 -3.27 -2.80 -11.96
C GLY A 51 -2.94 -2.35 -10.54
N TYR A 52 -2.52 -3.24 -9.64
CA TYR A 52 -2.01 -2.81 -8.33
C TYR A 52 -0.59 -2.24 -8.48
N GLY A 53 -0.17 -1.41 -7.53
CA GLY A 53 1.10 -0.67 -7.61
C GLY A 53 0.89 0.80 -7.90
N ARG A 54 1.98 1.48 -8.30
CA ARG A 54 1.97 2.93 -8.54
C ARG A 54 1.64 3.23 -10.00
N HIS A 55 0.87 4.30 -10.19
CA HIS A 55 0.44 4.81 -11.49
C HIS A 55 0.62 6.31 -11.52
N LEU A 56 1.13 6.82 -12.64
CA LEU A 56 1.11 8.24 -12.95
C LEU A 56 -0.12 8.52 -13.82
N VAL A 57 -1.02 9.35 -13.33
CA VAL A 57 -2.21 9.79 -14.07
C VAL A 57 -1.92 11.18 -14.62
N GLU A 58 -1.94 11.31 -15.93
CA GLU A 58 -1.84 12.57 -16.65
C GLU A 58 -3.22 12.96 -17.20
N TYR A 59 -3.60 14.23 -17.07
CA TYR A 59 -4.90 14.73 -17.49
C TYR A 59 -4.80 16.16 -18.03
N ARG A 60 -5.66 16.50 -18.98
CA ARG A 60 -5.77 17.85 -19.56
C ARG A 60 -7.22 18.16 -19.93
N ALA A 61 -7.58 19.44 -19.92
CA ALA A 61 -8.90 19.89 -20.35
C ALA A 61 -8.86 20.24 -21.85
N ILE A 62 -10.00 20.03 -22.53
CA ILE A 62 -10.24 20.49 -23.90
C ILE A 62 -11.50 21.36 -23.84
N ASP A 63 -11.44 22.59 -24.33
CA ASP A 63 -12.61 23.47 -24.38
C ASP A 63 -13.54 23.14 -25.56
N ALA A 64 -14.71 23.79 -25.62
CA ALA A 64 -15.69 23.56 -26.68
C ALA A 64 -15.20 23.92 -28.10
N THR A 65 -14.13 24.70 -28.21
CA THR A 65 -13.50 25.09 -29.49
C THR A 65 -12.37 24.13 -29.87
N GLY A 66 -12.02 23.17 -28.99
CA GLY A 66 -10.95 22.22 -29.20
C GLY A 66 -9.58 22.67 -28.68
N ASN A 67 -9.49 23.79 -27.95
CA ASN A 67 -8.21 24.20 -27.37
C ASN A 67 -7.82 23.27 -26.23
N ILE A 68 -6.58 22.78 -26.26
CA ILE A 68 -6.05 21.83 -25.29
C ILE A 68 -5.26 22.59 -24.21
N GLY A 69 -5.67 22.43 -22.96
CA GLY A 69 -4.97 22.99 -21.81
C GLY A 69 -3.66 22.26 -21.50
N THR A 70 -2.79 22.90 -20.71
CA THR A 70 -1.54 22.30 -20.22
C THR A 70 -1.83 21.02 -19.41
N PRO A 71 -1.18 19.89 -19.72
CA PRO A 71 -1.32 18.67 -18.93
C PRO A 71 -0.92 18.88 -17.47
N LYS A 72 -1.70 18.27 -16.59
CA LYS A 72 -1.41 18.11 -15.16
C LYS A 72 -1.23 16.63 -14.88
N ARG A 73 -0.55 16.32 -13.77
CA ARG A 73 -0.32 14.92 -13.37
C ARG A 73 -0.32 14.73 -11.87
N PHE A 74 -0.72 13.55 -11.45
CA PHE A 74 -0.59 13.09 -10.07
C PHE A 74 -0.31 11.59 -10.05
N ALA A 75 0.33 11.12 -8.99
CA ALA A 75 0.63 9.70 -8.84
C ALA A 75 -0.24 9.08 -7.75
N VAL A 76 -0.69 7.86 -7.99
CA VAL A 76 -1.47 7.05 -7.05
C VAL A 76 -0.81 5.70 -6.84
N THR A 77 -0.95 5.14 -5.64
CA THR A 77 -0.49 3.78 -5.35
C THR A 77 -1.69 2.95 -4.91
N LEU A 78 -2.09 1.99 -5.73
CA LEU A 78 -3.17 1.05 -5.44
C LEU A 78 -2.60 -0.16 -4.69
N LEU A 79 -3.08 -0.35 -3.48
CA LEU A 79 -2.77 -1.53 -2.67
C LEU A 79 -3.86 -2.59 -2.88
N ARG A 80 -3.47 -3.86 -2.78
CA ARG A 80 -4.45 -4.95 -2.72
C ARG A 80 -5.37 -4.77 -1.50
N PRO A 81 -6.65 -5.18 -1.59
CA PRO A 81 -7.57 -5.11 -0.47
C PRO A 81 -6.98 -5.73 0.80
N ALA A 82 -7.09 -5.01 1.90
CA ALA A 82 -6.71 -5.54 3.19
C ALA A 82 -7.70 -6.65 3.61
N PRO A 83 -7.26 -7.64 4.39
CA PRO A 83 -8.15 -8.65 4.95
C PRO A 83 -9.22 -8.02 5.83
N ALA A 84 -10.40 -8.64 5.87
CA ALA A 84 -11.49 -8.19 6.73
C ALA A 84 -11.07 -8.26 8.21
N CYS A 85 -11.35 -7.18 8.95
CA CYS A 85 -11.07 -7.10 10.37
C CYS A 85 -11.99 -8.05 11.15
N THR A 86 -11.42 -8.85 12.05
CA THR A 86 -12.20 -9.59 13.04
C THR A 86 -12.35 -8.81 14.35
N LYS A 87 -11.42 -7.88 14.60
CA LYS A 87 -11.44 -6.95 15.73
C LYS A 87 -10.95 -5.59 15.28
N THR A 88 -11.62 -4.53 15.69
CA THR A 88 -11.20 -3.15 15.42
C THR A 88 -10.96 -2.43 16.73
N LEU A 89 -9.81 -1.77 16.84
CA LEU A 89 -9.46 -0.87 17.93
C LEU A 89 -9.37 0.55 17.40
N THR A 90 -9.95 1.48 18.16
CA THR A 90 -9.92 2.93 17.92
C THR A 90 -9.56 3.62 19.24
N GLY A 91 -9.21 4.91 19.19
CA GLY A 91 -8.86 5.65 20.39
C GLY A 91 -7.56 5.15 21.03
N THR A 92 -7.41 5.33 22.34
CA THR A 92 -6.16 5.04 23.05
C THR A 92 -6.17 3.66 23.73
N HIS A 93 -5.15 2.85 23.47
CA HIS A 93 -4.81 1.63 24.19
C HIS A 93 -3.49 1.82 24.94
N ASN A 94 -3.50 1.68 26.26
CA ASN A 94 -2.31 1.79 27.08
C ASN A 94 -1.81 0.40 27.50
N GLY A 95 -0.51 0.17 27.39
CA GLY A 95 0.14 -1.09 27.70
C GLY A 95 0.36 -1.99 26.49
N PRO A 96 0.93 -3.19 26.71
CA PRO A 96 1.21 -4.14 25.64
C PRO A 96 -0.04 -4.52 24.84
N LEU A 97 0.13 -4.68 23.53
CA LEU A 97 -0.88 -5.22 22.62
C LEU A 97 -0.36 -6.53 22.02
N TYR A 98 -0.94 -7.65 22.46
CA TYR A 98 -0.59 -8.99 21.97
C TYR A 98 -1.72 -9.54 21.10
N LEU A 99 -1.40 -9.84 19.84
CA LEU A 99 -2.36 -10.34 18.86
C LEU A 99 -2.07 -11.82 18.60
N SER A 100 -2.88 -12.70 19.18
CA SER A 100 -2.69 -14.16 19.12
C SER A 100 -3.33 -14.82 17.91
N SER A 101 -4.38 -14.22 17.34
CA SER A 101 -5.14 -14.78 16.22
C SER A 101 -6.02 -13.72 15.56
N GLY A 102 -6.58 -14.08 14.40
CA GLY A 102 -7.49 -13.22 13.65
C GLY A 102 -6.82 -11.97 13.08
N VAL A 103 -7.66 -11.03 12.64
CA VAL A 103 -7.24 -9.78 12.01
C VAL A 103 -7.61 -8.63 12.92
N THR A 104 -6.62 -8.02 13.56
CA THR A 104 -6.83 -6.81 14.37
C THR A 104 -6.53 -5.57 13.54
N CYS A 105 -7.52 -4.72 13.40
CA CYS A 105 -7.40 -3.44 12.73
C CYS A 105 -7.26 -2.31 13.76
N LEU A 106 -6.21 -1.51 13.63
CA LEU A 106 -6.09 -0.23 14.33
C LEU A 106 -6.54 0.86 13.37
N THR A 107 -7.56 1.63 13.72
CA THR A 107 -8.08 2.70 12.87
C THR A 107 -8.16 3.98 13.68
N ASN A 108 -7.36 4.98 13.30
CA ASN A 108 -7.23 6.21 14.08
C ASN A 108 -7.00 5.93 15.57
N ALA A 109 -6.12 4.96 15.86
CA ALA A 109 -5.85 4.49 17.21
C ALA A 109 -4.46 4.93 17.67
N THR A 110 -4.29 5.07 18.99
CA THR A 110 -3.00 5.25 19.64
C THR A 110 -2.72 4.06 20.54
N VAL A 111 -1.62 3.34 20.32
CA VAL A 111 -1.15 2.26 21.19
C VAL A 111 0.10 2.73 21.92
N ASN A 112 0.06 2.79 23.25
CA ASN A 112 1.18 3.17 24.10
C ASN A 112 1.77 1.92 24.77
N GLY A 113 2.65 1.22 24.06
CA GLY A 113 3.25 -0.02 24.51
C GLY A 113 3.74 -0.90 23.34
N PRO A 114 4.44 -2.00 23.64
CA PRO A 114 4.90 -2.94 22.62
C PRO A 114 3.70 -3.62 21.94
N THR A 115 3.75 -3.75 20.62
CA THR A 115 2.76 -4.49 19.82
C THR A 115 3.40 -5.73 19.24
N VAL A 116 2.83 -6.90 19.54
CA VAL A 116 3.33 -8.20 19.07
C VAL A 116 2.24 -8.91 18.27
N VAL A 117 2.56 -9.27 17.03
CA VAL A 117 1.72 -10.08 16.15
C VAL A 117 2.27 -11.49 16.14
N ALA A 118 1.54 -12.41 16.78
CA ALA A 118 1.95 -13.79 16.90
C ALA A 118 1.72 -14.57 15.59
N ALA A 119 2.16 -15.83 15.60
CA ALA A 119 2.05 -16.71 14.45
C ALA A 119 0.60 -16.81 13.93
N GLY A 120 0.40 -16.60 12.63
CA GLY A 120 -0.91 -16.66 11.97
C GLY A 120 -1.87 -15.50 12.27
N ALA A 121 -1.56 -14.62 13.23
CA ALA A 121 -2.34 -13.41 13.46
C ALA A 121 -2.01 -12.31 12.45
N SER A 122 -2.88 -11.30 12.34
CA SER A 122 -2.69 -10.16 11.44
C SER A 122 -2.90 -8.83 12.16
N LEU A 123 -2.07 -7.85 11.82
CA LEU A 123 -2.22 -6.45 12.22
C LEU A 123 -2.38 -5.55 10.99
N ILE A 124 -3.46 -4.79 10.94
CA ILE A 124 -3.70 -3.76 9.91
C ILE A 124 -3.87 -2.43 10.64
N ALA A 125 -2.80 -1.62 10.69
CA ALA A 125 -2.84 -0.29 11.27
C ALA A 125 -3.01 0.77 10.18
N ARG A 126 -4.06 1.59 10.31
CA ARG A 126 -4.39 2.66 9.38
C ARG A 126 -4.54 3.96 10.15
N ASP A 127 -3.85 5.00 9.67
CA ASP A 127 -3.94 6.35 10.21
C ASP A 127 -3.73 6.36 11.75
N SER A 128 -2.83 5.50 12.25
CA SER A 128 -2.67 5.20 13.67
C SER A 128 -1.27 5.54 14.20
N ARG A 129 -1.14 5.65 15.52
CA ARG A 129 0.12 5.90 16.23
C ARG A 129 0.46 4.72 17.15
N LEU A 130 1.63 4.13 16.97
CA LEU A 130 2.14 3.05 17.83
C LEU A 130 3.40 3.55 18.54
N ALA A 131 3.29 3.86 19.82
CA ALA A 131 4.41 4.26 20.67
C ALA A 131 4.97 3.03 21.40
N GLY A 132 5.93 2.39 20.78
CA GLY A 132 6.55 1.14 21.23
C GLY A 132 7.02 0.28 20.05
N PRO A 133 7.81 -0.78 20.30
CA PRO A 133 8.24 -1.69 19.26
C PRO A 133 7.06 -2.44 18.65
N VAL A 134 7.10 -2.65 17.33
CA VAL A 134 6.14 -3.49 16.60
C VAL A 134 6.88 -4.73 16.10
N ARG A 135 6.47 -5.92 16.55
CA ARG A 135 7.10 -7.19 16.18
C ARG A 135 6.06 -8.14 15.59
N ALA A 136 6.22 -8.51 14.32
CA ALA A 136 5.49 -9.58 13.68
C ALA A 136 6.41 -10.80 13.50
N ASP A 137 6.03 -11.93 14.07
CA ASP A 137 6.82 -13.16 14.02
C ASP A 137 5.92 -14.31 13.58
N ARG A 138 6.17 -14.80 12.36
CA ARG A 138 5.32 -15.78 11.66
C ARG A 138 3.87 -15.31 11.49
N ALA A 139 3.64 -13.99 11.53
CA ALA A 139 2.33 -13.40 11.32
C ALA A 139 1.79 -13.74 9.92
N ALA A 140 0.47 -13.79 9.79
CA ALA A 140 -0.14 -13.87 8.47
C ALA A 140 0.03 -12.53 7.75
N ASP A 141 -0.32 -11.41 8.40
CA ASP A 141 -0.04 -10.08 7.85
C ASP A 141 0.51 -9.07 8.85
N LEU A 142 1.30 -8.15 8.30
CA LEU A 142 1.59 -6.86 8.90
C LEU A 142 1.35 -5.77 7.86
N GLN A 143 0.35 -4.92 8.10
CA GLN A 143 0.07 -3.75 7.28
C GLN A 143 0.10 -2.47 8.12
N LEU A 144 1.00 -1.54 7.80
CA LEU A 144 1.12 -0.21 8.40
C LEU A 144 0.89 0.84 7.32
N LEU A 145 -0.24 1.53 7.39
CA LEU A 145 -0.73 2.44 6.36
C LEU A 145 -0.88 3.83 6.95
N ARG A 146 -0.14 4.80 6.42
CA ARG A 146 -0.18 6.21 6.87
C ARG A 146 -0.12 6.36 8.40
N SER A 147 0.73 5.54 9.02
CA SER A 147 0.81 5.43 10.47
C SER A 147 2.16 5.93 10.98
N THR A 148 2.21 6.29 12.26
CA THR A 148 3.47 6.64 12.93
C THR A 148 3.85 5.54 13.91
N VAL A 149 5.07 5.02 13.80
CA VAL A 149 5.65 4.10 14.79
C VAL A 149 6.82 4.78 15.49
N ILE A 150 6.79 4.81 16.82
CA ILE A 150 7.90 5.29 17.65
C ILE A 150 8.54 4.08 18.30
N GLY A 151 9.60 3.58 17.67
CA GLY A 151 10.24 2.32 18.04
C GLY A 151 10.60 1.48 16.82
N PRO A 152 11.32 0.38 17.03
CA PRO A 152 11.70 -0.52 15.96
C PRO A 152 10.48 -1.26 15.39
N VAL A 153 10.50 -1.49 14.07
CA VAL A 153 9.53 -2.35 13.37
C VAL A 153 10.27 -3.58 12.85
N GLY A 154 9.87 -4.75 13.31
CA GLY A 154 10.44 -6.02 12.88
C GLY A 154 9.36 -6.96 12.35
N ALA A 155 9.58 -7.50 11.17
CA ALA A 155 8.74 -8.55 10.59
C ALA A 155 9.62 -9.72 10.17
N ASP A 156 9.38 -10.88 10.75
CA ASP A 156 10.10 -12.11 10.44
C ASP A 156 9.12 -13.22 10.05
N ARG A 157 9.41 -13.90 8.93
CA ARG A 157 8.64 -15.05 8.43
C ARG A 157 7.15 -14.76 8.21
N THR A 158 6.80 -13.55 7.77
CA THR A 158 5.40 -13.22 7.41
C THR A 158 5.02 -13.96 6.13
N SER A 159 3.81 -14.54 6.08
CA SER A 159 3.44 -15.53 5.05
C SER A 159 2.39 -15.08 4.04
N ARG A 160 1.55 -14.09 4.35
CA ARG A 160 0.49 -13.65 3.43
C ARG A 160 0.75 -12.24 2.90
N SER A 161 0.73 -11.22 3.75
CA SER A 161 0.92 -9.82 3.29
C SER A 161 1.83 -9.02 4.21
N LEU A 162 2.77 -8.28 3.63
CA LEU A 162 3.58 -7.30 4.34
C LEU A 162 3.56 -5.98 3.57
N VAL A 163 2.98 -4.96 4.19
CA VAL A 163 2.78 -3.64 3.59
C VAL A 163 3.11 -2.56 4.61
N VAL A 164 4.09 -1.73 4.32
CA VAL A 164 4.41 -0.53 5.09
C VAL A 164 4.45 0.61 4.10
N VAL A 165 3.41 1.45 4.12
CA VAL A 165 3.21 2.48 3.09
C VAL A 165 2.84 3.81 3.70
N GLY A 166 3.51 4.87 3.24
CA GLY A 166 3.24 6.24 3.65
C GLY A 166 3.41 6.49 5.14
N SER A 167 4.19 5.66 5.83
CA SER A 167 4.32 5.68 7.29
C SER A 167 5.61 6.38 7.73
N THR A 168 5.59 6.93 8.94
CA THR A 168 6.79 7.49 9.60
C THR A 168 7.23 6.56 10.71
N ILE A 169 8.47 6.09 10.64
CA ILE A 169 9.04 5.13 11.60
C ILE A 169 10.24 5.79 12.25
N GLN A 170 10.14 6.02 13.57
CA GLN A 170 11.23 6.51 14.39
C GLN A 170 11.97 5.32 15.02
N GLY A 171 12.81 4.67 14.22
CA GLY A 171 13.54 3.47 14.61
C GLY A 171 13.98 2.65 13.40
N PRO A 172 14.75 1.56 13.62
CA PRO A 172 15.12 0.63 12.56
C PRO A 172 13.91 -0.15 12.06
N VAL A 173 13.95 -0.51 10.78
CA VAL A 173 13.00 -1.42 10.13
C VAL A 173 13.75 -2.67 9.67
N SER A 174 13.28 -3.83 10.09
CA SER A 174 13.78 -5.12 9.61
C SER A 174 12.66 -5.98 9.04
N VAL A 175 12.86 -6.48 7.82
CA VAL A 175 11.96 -7.41 7.16
C VAL A 175 12.76 -8.62 6.72
N THR A 176 12.56 -9.77 7.36
CA THR A 176 13.41 -10.94 7.16
C THR A 176 12.61 -12.21 6.91
N ASN A 177 13.16 -13.11 6.09
CA ASN A 177 12.65 -14.48 5.87
C ASN A 177 11.18 -14.56 5.46
N SER A 178 10.56 -13.46 5.00
CA SER A 178 9.13 -13.40 4.76
C SER A 178 8.82 -13.94 3.37
N LYS A 179 7.83 -14.81 3.29
CA LYS A 179 7.39 -15.47 2.06
C LYS A 179 5.94 -15.10 1.80
N THR A 180 5.72 -13.91 1.24
CA THR A 180 4.39 -13.34 1.02
C THR A 180 3.85 -13.72 -0.35
N THR A 181 2.53 -13.62 -0.55
CA THR A 181 1.91 -13.94 -1.86
C THR A 181 2.34 -12.99 -2.97
N GLU A 182 2.72 -11.77 -2.59
CA GLU A 182 3.17 -10.68 -3.44
C GLU A 182 4.46 -10.09 -2.85
N PRO A 183 5.29 -9.36 -3.61
CA PRO A 183 6.42 -8.63 -3.05
C PRO A 183 6.00 -7.77 -1.85
N ALA A 184 6.73 -7.85 -0.75
CA ALA A 184 6.51 -6.99 0.39
C ALA A 184 6.62 -5.52 -0.06
N ALA A 185 5.63 -4.69 0.26
CA ALA A 185 5.61 -3.30 -0.15
C ALA A 185 6.17 -2.43 0.99
N LEU A 186 7.34 -1.83 0.78
CA LEU A 186 7.92 -0.83 1.66
C LEU A 186 8.03 0.46 0.84
N ALA A 187 7.00 1.29 0.84
CA ALA A 187 6.88 2.38 -0.13
C ALA A 187 6.52 3.74 0.51
N GLY A 188 7.20 4.80 0.09
CA GLY A 188 6.89 6.18 0.48
C GLY A 188 6.98 6.43 1.99
N ASN A 189 7.80 5.64 2.70
CA ASN A 189 7.97 5.80 4.14
C ASN A 189 9.09 6.78 4.46
N THR A 190 9.01 7.38 5.65
CA THR A 190 10.15 8.04 6.29
C THR A 190 10.65 7.15 7.41
N VAL A 191 11.87 6.61 7.28
CA VAL A 191 12.50 5.72 8.25
C VAL A 191 13.69 6.44 8.88
N ASN A 192 13.55 6.83 10.13
CA ASN A 192 14.61 7.45 10.92
C ASN A 192 15.44 6.37 11.62
N GLY A 193 16.19 5.60 10.83
CA GLY A 193 16.99 4.47 11.27
C GLY A 193 17.46 3.59 10.11
N PRO A 194 18.19 2.49 10.38
CA PRO A 194 18.54 1.48 9.39
C PRO A 194 17.31 0.80 8.76
N LEU A 195 17.41 0.45 7.48
CA LEU A 195 16.43 -0.38 6.77
C LEU A 195 17.11 -1.67 6.27
N THR A 196 16.69 -2.81 6.80
CA THR A 196 17.30 -4.11 6.50
C THR A 196 16.26 -5.07 5.95
N CYS A 197 16.57 -5.66 4.80
CA CYS A 197 15.70 -6.68 4.21
C CYS A 197 16.50 -7.87 3.73
N SER A 198 16.25 -9.06 4.26
CA SER A 198 17.03 -10.25 3.90
C SER A 198 16.17 -11.50 3.78
N ALA A 199 16.53 -12.36 2.83
CA ALA A 199 15.89 -13.66 2.61
C ALA A 199 14.35 -13.60 2.43
N ASN A 200 13.80 -12.47 1.98
CA ASN A 200 12.39 -12.37 1.64
C ASN A 200 12.14 -12.90 0.22
N THR A 201 10.98 -13.50 0.01
CA THR A 201 10.60 -14.04 -1.30
C THR A 201 9.10 -13.78 -1.55
N PRO A 202 8.73 -12.96 -2.54
CA PRO A 202 9.62 -12.15 -3.39
C PRO A 202 10.41 -11.08 -2.61
N ALA A 203 11.45 -10.50 -3.23
CA ALA A 203 12.18 -9.37 -2.63
C ALA A 203 11.25 -8.15 -2.45
N PRO A 204 11.43 -7.33 -1.41
CA PRO A 204 10.57 -6.16 -1.21
C PRO A 204 10.69 -5.15 -2.35
N THR A 205 9.60 -4.41 -2.59
CA THR A 205 9.51 -3.32 -3.57
C THR A 205 9.14 -2.01 -2.88
N ASN A 206 9.53 -0.89 -3.49
CA ASN A 206 9.09 0.43 -3.08
C ASN A 206 7.93 0.98 -3.90
N LEU A 207 7.34 0.17 -4.79
CA LEU A 207 6.23 0.58 -5.66
C LEU A 207 6.52 1.92 -6.38
N GLU A 208 7.76 2.16 -6.80
CA GLU A 208 8.19 3.42 -7.43
C GLU A 208 7.96 4.68 -6.57
N ALA A 209 7.74 4.49 -5.27
CA ALA A 209 7.67 5.52 -4.25
C ALA A 209 8.81 5.24 -3.25
N PRO A 210 10.03 5.73 -3.51
CA PRO A 210 11.19 5.40 -2.70
C PRO A 210 11.02 5.82 -1.24
N ASN A 211 11.63 5.06 -0.34
CA ASN A 211 11.66 5.42 1.07
C ASN A 211 12.71 6.50 1.34
N HIS A 212 12.41 7.43 2.23
CA HIS A 212 13.38 8.34 2.80
C HIS A 212 13.97 7.73 4.08
N VAL A 213 15.20 7.22 4.00
CA VAL A 213 15.87 6.51 5.10
C VAL A 213 17.10 7.29 5.52
N THR A 214 17.23 7.60 6.82
CA THR A 214 18.40 8.32 7.35
C THR A 214 19.57 7.39 7.75
N GLY A 215 19.31 6.09 7.93
CA GLY A 215 20.32 5.07 8.19
C GLY A 215 20.73 4.25 6.96
N PRO A 216 21.62 3.25 7.13
CA PRO A 216 22.04 2.37 6.04
C PRO A 216 20.87 1.52 5.54
N ARG A 217 20.85 1.30 4.22
CA ARG A 217 20.02 0.30 3.56
C ARG A 217 20.86 -0.95 3.31
N THR A 218 20.34 -2.14 3.63
CA THR A 218 21.11 -3.38 3.47
C THR A 218 20.34 -4.48 2.73
N ALA A 219 21.11 -5.38 2.09
CA ALA A 219 20.65 -6.56 1.39
C ALA A 219 19.56 -6.24 0.34
N GLN A 220 18.37 -6.84 0.43
CA GLN A 220 17.29 -6.65 -0.55
C GLN A 220 16.68 -5.24 -0.51
N CYS A 221 17.06 -4.41 0.47
CA CYS A 221 16.54 -3.05 0.61
C CYS A 221 17.47 -1.95 0.12
N THR A 222 18.57 -2.27 -0.56
CA THR A 222 19.49 -1.27 -1.14
C THR A 222 18.83 -0.36 -2.16
N ASN A 223 17.82 -0.84 -2.87
CA ASN A 223 17.08 -0.09 -3.90
C ASN A 223 15.68 0.34 -3.46
N SER A 224 15.35 0.25 -2.16
CA SER A 224 14.03 0.55 -1.61
C SER A 224 13.86 1.99 -1.15
#